data_AF-A0A9W6BFJ4-F1
#
_entry.id   AF-A0A9W6BFJ4-F1
#
_cell.length_a   1.000
_cell.length_b   1.000
_cell.length_c   1.000
_cell.angle_alpha   90.00
_cell.angle_beta   90.00
_cell.angle_gamma   90.00
#
_symmetry.space_group_name_H-M   'P 1'
#
loop_
_entity.id
_entity.type
_entity.pdbx_description
1 polymer ?
#
loop_
_entity_poly.entity_id
_entity_poly.type
_entity_poly.pdbx_seq_one_letter_code
_entity_poly.pdbx_strand_id
1 'polypeptide(L)'
;MEHHGHNLGLHHTHSSQHHHHLHSGLAPPLGLQVQPPSSVPVNVAPTAPAMACQSLHDHPPKPTLSERISIKVSRTLRRVPNVPGLLALALCSVAFWFGRISLTTSMLPEPAGPVLNARLATLAHATSQRRSLQEKSTEVRLVRTESTAAVLPAIDPYDLNTFEAAVSKGLEALKPAMTPGDTGEAFYRMVPFQILSWYPRIVVFPSFVDKARREEIVTVASRFLYPSGLAYRPGETVDAGQQVRTSTGTFLNGDTTPALRWLEDKIAAVTLLPRANGEFWNVLNYKHSQHYDSHMDSFDPKEYGPQPSQRIATVIVVLSDDKLVGGETVFKREGKLNAKKSISNWTDCDADGGLKYKPRAGDAILFWSARPDGKLDPHALHGSCPVVTGDKWVAVKWIRDQGEYRDE
;
A
#
# COMPACT_ATOMS: atom_id res chain seq x y z
N MET A 1 40.76 -43.23 -19.92
CA MET A 1 41.77 -42.82 -20.92
C MET A 1 41.05 -41.89 -21.88
N GLU A 2 41.04 -40.60 -21.57
CA GLU A 2 41.87 -39.56 -22.24
C GLU A 2 41.33 -39.26 -23.66
N HIS A 3 41.20 -38.04 -24.18
CA HIS A 3 41.16 -36.64 -23.74
C HIS A 3 40.78 -35.84 -25.03
N HIS A 4 40.55 -34.53 -24.90
CA HIS A 4 40.32 -33.49 -25.95
C HIS A 4 38.84 -33.31 -26.35
N GLY A 5 38.18 -32.16 -26.22
CA GLY A 5 38.64 -30.79 -25.99
C GLY A 5 38.82 -30.04 -27.31
N HIS A 6 37.81 -29.28 -27.76
CA HIS A 6 37.99 -28.20 -28.71
C HIS A 6 36.95 -27.08 -28.51
N ASN A 7 37.48 -25.92 -28.10
CA ASN A 7 36.87 -24.59 -28.16
C ASN A 7 36.76 -24.14 -29.62
N LEU A 8 35.68 -23.44 -29.97
CA LEU A 8 35.60 -22.56 -31.12
C LEU A 8 35.15 -21.17 -30.65
N GLY A 9 36.12 -20.27 -30.52
CA GLY A 9 35.90 -18.83 -30.53
C GLY A 9 36.13 -18.31 -31.94
N LEU A 10 35.33 -17.33 -32.37
CA LEU A 10 35.59 -16.52 -33.54
C LEU A 10 35.73 -15.05 -33.10
N HIS A 11 36.96 -14.58 -33.23
CA HIS A 11 37.35 -13.18 -33.32
C HIS A 11 36.85 -12.59 -34.63
N HIS A 12 36.45 -11.31 -34.62
CA HIS A 12 36.72 -10.42 -35.74
C HIS A 12 37.39 -9.15 -35.26
N THR A 13 38.43 -8.81 -36.01
CA THR A 13 39.46 -7.80 -35.81
C THR A 13 39.11 -6.45 -36.45
N HIS A 14 39.75 -5.42 -35.89
CA HIS A 14 39.90 -4.03 -36.35
C HIS A 14 39.97 -3.77 -37.86
N SER A 15 39.48 -2.58 -38.26
CA SER A 15 40.30 -1.61 -39.00
C SER A 15 39.81 -0.17 -38.77
N SER A 16 40.77 0.70 -38.51
CA SER A 16 40.70 2.16 -38.46
C SER A 16 40.62 2.77 -39.86
N GLN A 17 40.15 4.02 -39.96
CA GLN A 17 40.82 5.05 -40.75
C GLN A 17 40.38 6.47 -40.36
N HIS A 18 41.37 7.36 -40.35
CA HIS A 18 41.35 8.77 -40.01
C HIS A 18 40.61 9.66 -41.02
N HIS A 19 40.08 10.80 -40.57
CA HIS A 19 40.27 12.08 -41.26
C HIS A 19 40.28 13.27 -40.29
N HIS A 20 41.34 14.08 -40.40
CA HIS A 20 41.56 15.39 -39.80
C HIS A 20 40.77 16.51 -40.53
N HIS A 21 40.19 17.48 -39.81
CA HIS A 21 40.48 18.95 -39.78
C HIS A 21 39.14 19.67 -40.07
N LEU A 22 38.72 20.83 -39.53
CA LEU A 22 39.36 22.04 -39.03
C LEU A 22 38.34 22.91 -38.25
N HIS A 23 38.86 23.90 -37.52
CA HIS A 23 38.25 24.88 -36.62
C HIS A 23 37.10 25.78 -37.13
N SER A 24 36.16 26.08 -36.21
CA SER A 24 35.63 27.43 -35.87
C SER A 24 34.54 27.23 -34.80
N GLY A 25 34.63 27.70 -33.56
CA GLY A 25 34.79 29.09 -33.16
C GLY A 25 33.42 29.78 -33.19
N LEU A 26 32.61 29.66 -32.11
CA LEU A 26 31.55 30.61 -31.74
C LEU A 26 31.11 30.36 -30.28
N ALA A 27 31.10 31.45 -29.51
CA ALA A 27 30.84 31.56 -28.08
C ALA A 27 29.34 31.45 -27.72
N PRO A 28 28.97 31.24 -26.43
CA PRO A 28 27.59 31.03 -26.01
C PRO A 28 26.84 32.36 -25.82
N PRO A 29 25.51 32.42 -25.99
CA PRO A 29 24.77 33.59 -25.57
C PRO A 29 24.55 33.58 -24.05
N LEU A 30 24.90 34.71 -23.45
CA LEU A 30 24.44 35.27 -22.18
C LEU A 30 22.97 34.88 -21.88
N GLY A 31 22.59 34.44 -20.69
CA GLY A 31 22.69 35.21 -19.44
C GLY A 31 21.33 35.85 -19.14
N LEU A 32 20.41 35.12 -18.51
CA LEU A 32 19.26 35.69 -17.79
C LEU A 32 19.30 35.18 -16.34
N GLN A 33 20.02 35.92 -15.49
CA GLN A 33 19.87 35.85 -14.05
C GLN A 33 18.58 36.59 -13.67
N VAL A 34 17.60 35.86 -13.12
CA VAL A 34 16.51 36.48 -12.36
C VAL A 34 16.93 36.47 -10.89
N GLN A 35 17.43 37.61 -10.42
CA GLN A 35 17.57 37.88 -8.98
C GLN A 35 16.27 38.48 -8.41
N PRO A 36 15.95 38.22 -7.14
CA PRO A 36 14.70 38.64 -6.50
C PRO A 36 14.74 40.11 -6.10
N PRO A 37 13.59 40.81 -5.99
CA PRO A 37 13.58 42.15 -5.43
C PRO A 37 13.83 42.09 -3.91
N SER A 38 14.82 42.89 -3.51
CA SER A 38 15.26 43.19 -2.17
C SER A 38 14.22 43.92 -1.32
N SER A 39 14.32 43.65 -0.02
CA SER A 39 13.77 44.36 1.14
C SER A 39 13.83 45.90 1.09
N VAL A 40 12.77 46.53 1.59
CA VAL A 40 12.77 47.91 2.12
C VAL A 40 12.29 47.86 3.58
N PRO A 41 12.88 48.65 4.51
CA PRO A 41 12.80 48.46 5.95
C PRO A 41 11.67 49.28 6.58
N VAL A 42 11.17 48.86 7.74
CA VAL A 42 10.39 49.73 8.64
C VAL A 42 10.88 49.60 10.07
N ASN A 43 11.07 50.77 10.67
CA ASN A 43 11.73 51.12 11.91
C ASN A 43 11.14 50.52 13.19
N VAL A 44 12.04 50.47 14.17
CA VAL A 44 11.89 50.13 15.58
C VAL A 44 11.47 51.37 16.42
N ALA A 45 10.72 51.09 17.51
CA ALA A 45 10.55 51.85 18.77
C ALA A 45 9.59 53.09 18.80
N PRO A 46 8.86 53.35 19.92
CA PRO A 46 9.38 53.24 21.29
C PRO A 46 8.51 52.58 22.37
N THR A 47 9.19 52.40 23.49
CA THR A 47 8.92 51.74 24.77
C THR A 47 7.96 52.45 25.75
N ALA A 48 7.39 51.62 26.65
CA ALA A 48 6.96 51.84 28.04
C ALA A 48 5.59 52.54 28.31
N PRO A 49 4.90 52.25 29.45
CA PRO A 49 5.36 51.55 30.65
C PRO A 49 4.48 50.38 31.15
N ALA A 50 5.07 49.66 32.11
CA ALA A 50 4.51 48.53 32.83
C ALA A 50 3.40 48.93 33.81
N MET A 51 2.33 48.14 33.86
CA MET A 51 1.46 47.99 35.03
C MET A 51 1.18 46.51 35.28
N ALA A 52 1.35 46.12 36.54
CA ALA A 52 1.15 44.79 37.08
C ALA A 52 -0.33 44.39 37.12
N CYS A 53 -0.64 43.11 36.85
CA CYS A 53 -1.84 42.47 37.38
C CYS A 53 -1.64 40.95 37.52
N GLN A 54 -1.54 40.56 38.79
CA GLN A 54 -1.82 39.30 39.48
C GLN A 54 -2.19 38.03 38.66
N SER A 55 -1.44 36.97 38.95
CA SER A 55 -1.70 35.57 38.60
C SER A 55 -2.91 35.01 39.37
N LEU A 56 -3.92 34.53 38.67
CA LEU A 56 -4.90 33.57 39.20
C LEU A 56 -4.28 32.17 39.17
N HIS A 57 -3.96 31.64 40.33
CA HIS A 57 -3.63 30.23 40.54
C HIS A 57 -4.93 29.41 40.52
N ASP A 58 -5.18 28.67 39.44
CA ASP A 58 -6.15 27.58 39.45
C ASP A 58 -5.52 26.35 40.10
N HIS A 59 -6.09 25.91 41.23
CA HIS A 59 -5.76 24.64 41.85
C HIS A 59 -6.31 23.46 41.01
N PRO A 60 -5.56 22.34 40.88
CA PRO A 60 -6.08 21.16 40.21
C PRO A 60 -7.24 20.54 41.01
N PRO A 61 -8.24 19.93 40.34
CA PRO A 61 -9.38 19.33 41.01
C PRO A 61 -8.96 18.16 41.91
N LYS A 62 -9.64 18.00 43.05
CA LYS A 62 -9.40 16.90 44.00
C LYS A 62 -9.74 15.55 43.35
N PRO A 63 -8.90 14.51 43.52
CA PRO A 63 -9.11 13.20 42.92
C PRO A 63 -10.37 12.53 43.46
N THR A 64 -11.07 11.87 42.55
CA THR A 64 -12.29 11.07 42.76
C THR A 64 -12.02 9.85 43.66
N LEU A 65 -13.07 9.22 44.19
CA LEU A 65 -12.94 8.07 45.09
C LEU A 65 -12.21 6.90 44.41
N SER A 66 -12.44 6.67 43.12
CA SER A 66 -11.76 5.65 42.31
C SER A 66 -10.27 5.95 42.14
N GLU A 67 -9.89 7.21 41.93
CA GLU A 67 -8.49 7.64 41.84
C GLU A 67 -7.77 7.52 43.19
N ARG A 68 -8.45 7.79 44.31
CA ARG A 68 -7.89 7.57 45.65
C ARG A 68 -7.67 6.10 45.97
N ILE A 69 -8.55 5.22 45.50
CA ILE A 69 -8.39 3.77 45.63
C ILE A 69 -7.21 3.29 44.78
N SER A 70 -7.10 3.75 43.53
CA SER A 70 -6.00 3.39 42.62
C SER A 70 -4.63 3.87 43.13
N ILE A 71 -4.56 5.09 43.69
CA ILE A 71 -3.34 5.62 44.31
C ILE A 71 -2.96 4.84 45.58
N LYS A 72 -3.93 4.41 46.40
CA LYS A 72 -3.68 3.54 47.57
C LYS A 72 -3.16 2.16 47.13
N VAL A 73 -3.77 1.53 46.12
CA VAL A 73 -3.35 0.22 45.59
C VAL A 73 -1.94 0.30 45.00
N SER A 74 -1.58 1.38 44.30
CA SER A 74 -0.23 1.60 43.73
C SER A 74 0.89 1.80 44.76
N ARG A 75 0.53 2.20 45.99
CA ARG A 75 1.47 2.36 47.11
C ARG A 75 1.62 1.08 47.93
N THR A 76 0.58 0.24 48.02
CA THR A 76 0.65 -1.04 48.74
C THR A 76 1.39 -2.12 47.94
N LEU A 77 1.33 -2.10 46.61
CA LEU A 77 2.02 -3.08 45.75
C LEU A 77 3.54 -2.87 45.61
N ARG A 78 4.08 -1.77 46.16
CA ARG A 78 5.52 -1.47 46.14
C ARG A 78 6.31 -2.01 47.34
N ARG A 79 5.66 -2.81 48.21
CA ARG A 79 6.28 -3.48 49.35
C ARG A 79 5.79 -4.92 49.50
N VAL A 80 6.14 -5.81 48.57
CA VAL A 80 6.06 -7.26 48.79
C VAL A 80 7.32 -7.89 48.21
N PRO A 81 8.27 -8.39 49.03
CA PRO A 81 9.40 -9.16 48.52
C PRO A 81 9.00 -10.63 48.33
N ASN A 82 9.46 -11.21 47.21
CA ASN A 82 9.51 -12.64 46.88
C ASN A 82 8.21 -13.45 47.01
N VAL A 83 7.45 -13.49 45.92
CA VAL A 83 6.42 -14.50 45.69
C VAL A 83 7.03 -15.67 44.90
N PRO A 84 7.03 -16.92 45.41
CA PRO A 84 7.52 -18.09 44.68
C PRO A 84 6.73 -18.30 43.38
N GLY A 85 7.40 -18.65 42.28
CA GLY A 85 6.83 -18.70 40.92
C GLY A 85 5.54 -19.53 40.75
N LEU A 86 5.29 -20.51 41.63
CA LEU A 86 4.05 -21.30 41.64
C LEU A 86 2.81 -20.48 42.03
N LEU A 87 2.95 -19.49 42.92
CA LEU A 87 1.82 -18.64 43.34
C LEU A 87 1.48 -17.59 42.27
N ALA A 88 2.46 -17.12 41.50
CA ALA A 88 2.24 -16.22 40.36
C ALA A 88 1.46 -16.93 39.23
N LEU A 89 1.78 -18.19 38.95
CA LEU A 89 1.05 -19.02 37.99
C LEU A 89 -0.37 -19.33 38.45
N ALA A 90 -0.59 -19.60 39.74
CA ALA A 90 -1.92 -19.79 40.31
C ALA A 90 -2.78 -18.52 40.23
N LEU A 91 -2.21 -17.35 40.57
CA LEU A 91 -2.90 -16.06 40.47
C LEU A 91 -3.23 -15.66 39.02
N CYS A 92 -2.33 -15.95 38.07
CA CYS A 92 -2.60 -15.73 36.64
C CYS A 92 -3.69 -16.67 36.11
N SER A 93 -3.72 -17.92 36.57
CA SER A 93 -4.75 -18.90 36.18
C SER A 93 -6.13 -18.53 36.73
N VAL A 94 -6.19 -18.03 37.97
CA VAL A 94 -7.42 -17.52 38.58
C VAL A 94 -7.90 -16.24 37.87
N ALA A 95 -6.99 -15.31 37.53
CA ALA A 95 -7.33 -14.11 36.75
C ALA A 95 -7.82 -14.44 35.33
N PHE A 96 -7.24 -15.45 34.69
CA PHE A 96 -7.66 -15.91 33.36
C PHE A 96 -9.05 -16.58 33.39
N TRP A 97 -9.35 -17.36 34.43
CA TRP A 97 -10.66 -18.02 34.58
C TRP A 97 -11.76 -17.07 35.06
N PHE A 98 -11.49 -16.17 36.02
CA PHE A 98 -12.46 -15.16 36.44
C PHE A 98 -12.64 -14.04 35.41
N GLY A 99 -11.61 -13.69 34.64
CA GLY A 99 -11.71 -12.74 33.52
C GLY A 99 -12.57 -13.25 32.36
N ARG A 100 -12.73 -14.58 32.21
CA ARG A 100 -13.64 -15.18 31.22
C ARG A 100 -15.10 -15.24 31.65
N ILE A 101 -15.42 -14.98 32.93
CA ILE A 101 -16.80 -15.07 33.45
C ILE A 101 -17.51 -13.70 33.53
N SER A 102 -16.83 -12.57 33.24
CA SER A 102 -17.42 -11.21 33.36
C SER A 102 -17.53 -10.39 32.06
N LEU A 103 -17.56 -11.02 30.89
CA LEU A 103 -17.88 -10.31 29.64
C LEU A 103 -18.99 -11.02 28.86
N THR A 104 -20.17 -11.08 29.47
CA THR A 104 -21.43 -11.23 28.75
C THR A 104 -22.16 -9.89 28.74
N THR A 105 -22.31 -9.32 27.55
CA THR A 105 -23.31 -8.34 27.12
C THR A 105 -23.40 -7.01 27.90
N SER A 106 -22.89 -5.93 27.30
CA SER A 106 -23.61 -4.64 27.27
C SER A 106 -23.10 -3.75 26.12
N MET A 107 -24.02 -3.55 25.16
CA MET A 107 -24.20 -2.46 24.20
C MET A 107 -23.02 -1.50 23.93
N LEU A 108 -22.42 -1.63 22.74
CA LEU A 108 -21.77 -0.51 22.06
C LEU A 108 -22.81 0.21 21.19
N PRO A 109 -22.90 1.56 21.22
CA PRO A 109 -23.80 2.30 20.34
C PRO A 109 -23.31 2.23 18.89
N GLU A 110 -24.25 2.05 17.95
CA GLU A 110 -23.99 2.11 16.52
C GLU A 110 -23.34 3.44 16.10
N PRO A 111 -22.42 3.44 15.13
CA PRO A 111 -21.88 4.68 14.58
C PRO A 111 -22.96 5.40 13.77
N ALA A 112 -23.45 6.53 14.30
CA ALA A 112 -24.34 7.43 13.57
C ALA A 112 -23.64 7.92 12.29
N GLY A 113 -24.24 7.64 11.13
CA GLY A 113 -23.86 8.23 9.86
C GLY A 113 -23.99 9.77 9.86
N PRO A 114 -23.43 10.46 8.86
CA PRO A 114 -23.44 11.92 8.83
C PRO A 114 -24.87 12.48 8.80
N VAL A 115 -25.21 13.26 9.82
CA VAL A 115 -26.44 14.05 9.91
C VAL A 115 -26.29 15.26 8.97
N LEU A 116 -26.95 15.24 7.81
CA LEU A 116 -27.14 16.43 6.99
C LEU A 116 -28.17 17.34 7.66
N ASN A 117 -27.71 18.38 8.34
CA ASN A 117 -28.56 19.44 8.86
C ASN A 117 -29.18 20.24 7.71
N ALA A 118 -30.43 19.94 7.38
CA ALA A 118 -31.27 20.74 6.50
C ALA A 118 -31.73 22.03 7.21
N ARG A 119 -30.84 23.01 7.38
CA ARG A 119 -31.20 24.40 7.66
C ARG A 119 -30.16 25.37 7.11
N LEU A 120 -30.34 25.75 5.85
CA LEU A 120 -29.93 27.04 5.26
C LEU A 120 -30.59 27.16 3.88
N ALA A 121 -31.92 27.13 3.87
CA ALA A 121 -32.72 27.53 2.72
C ALA A 121 -33.40 28.85 3.07
N THR A 122 -32.68 29.96 2.95
CA THR A 122 -33.23 31.30 2.71
C THR A 122 -32.10 32.30 2.50
N LEU A 123 -32.28 33.16 1.49
CA LEU A 123 -31.50 34.37 1.16
C LEU A 123 -30.20 34.14 0.36
N ALA A 124 -30.29 34.27 -0.97
CA ALA A 124 -29.84 35.48 -1.67
C ALA A 124 -29.93 35.30 -3.18
N HIS A 125 -30.87 36.02 -3.79
CA HIS A 125 -30.81 36.44 -5.19
C HIS A 125 -29.61 37.37 -5.37
N ALA A 126 -28.64 37.00 -6.21
CA ALA A 126 -27.78 37.97 -6.90
C ALA A 126 -27.20 37.35 -8.17
N THR A 127 -27.59 37.96 -9.28
CA THR A 127 -27.22 37.71 -10.68
C THR A 127 -25.72 37.72 -10.97
N SER A 128 -25.25 36.74 -11.76
CA SER A 128 -24.13 36.94 -12.70
C SER A 128 -24.17 35.86 -13.80
N GLN A 129 -24.38 36.33 -15.04
CA GLN A 129 -24.46 35.54 -16.27
C GLN A 129 -23.18 34.75 -16.56
N ARG A 130 -23.30 33.44 -16.83
CA ARG A 130 -22.42 32.70 -17.76
C ARG A 130 -23.25 31.68 -18.54
N ARG A 131 -22.97 31.63 -19.85
CA ARG A 131 -23.71 30.98 -20.95
C ARG A 131 -24.13 29.53 -20.64
N SER A 132 -25.44 29.25 -20.70
CA SER A 132 -26.02 27.91 -20.68
C SER A 132 -26.29 27.40 -22.10
N LEU A 133 -25.80 26.21 -22.42
CA LEU A 133 -26.32 25.40 -23.53
C LEU A 133 -27.74 24.96 -23.15
N GLN A 134 -28.71 25.20 -24.04
CA GLN A 134 -30.11 24.81 -23.85
C GLN A 134 -30.24 23.29 -23.82
N GLU A 135 -30.56 22.73 -22.66
CA GLU A 135 -31.14 21.40 -22.56
C GLU A 135 -32.67 21.55 -22.61
N LYS A 136 -33.30 21.00 -23.65
CA LYS A 136 -34.77 20.90 -23.74
C LYS A 136 -35.23 20.02 -22.58
N SER A 137 -35.87 20.61 -21.57
CA SER A 137 -36.56 19.87 -20.53
C SER A 137 -37.81 19.21 -21.12
N THR A 138 -37.73 17.92 -21.43
CA THR A 138 -38.93 17.10 -21.63
C THR A 138 -39.46 16.74 -20.24
N GLU A 139 -40.65 17.22 -19.93
CA GLU A 139 -41.38 16.94 -18.69
C GLU A 139 -41.69 15.43 -18.62
N VAL A 140 -40.94 14.67 -17.82
CA VAL A 140 -41.21 13.26 -17.57
C VAL A 140 -42.41 13.16 -16.64
N ARG A 141 -43.61 13.06 -17.23
CA ARG A 141 -44.83 12.69 -16.52
C ARG A 141 -44.70 11.24 -16.07
N LEU A 142 -44.53 11.01 -14.77
CA LEU A 142 -44.50 9.67 -14.19
C LEU A 142 -45.88 9.02 -14.39
N VAL A 143 -46.03 8.25 -15.47
CA VAL A 143 -47.15 7.34 -15.62
C VAL A 143 -46.94 6.24 -14.59
N ARG A 144 -47.83 6.17 -13.60
CA ARG A 144 -47.87 5.11 -12.60
C ARG A 144 -48.32 3.83 -13.31
N THR A 145 -47.40 3.18 -14.00
CA THR A 145 -47.56 1.77 -14.35
C THR A 145 -47.33 0.97 -13.07
N GLU A 146 -48.25 0.07 -12.74
CA GLU A 146 -48.07 -0.96 -11.72
C GLU A 146 -46.88 -1.84 -12.15
N SER A 147 -45.69 -1.39 -11.83
CA SER A 147 -44.49 -2.21 -11.87
C SER A 147 -44.60 -3.12 -10.66
N THR A 148 -44.75 -4.42 -10.90
CA THR A 148 -44.31 -5.43 -9.95
C THR A 148 -42.83 -5.14 -9.71
N ALA A 149 -42.52 -4.34 -8.69
CA ALA A 149 -41.16 -4.09 -8.28
C ALA A 149 -40.57 -5.45 -7.97
N ALA A 150 -39.76 -5.97 -8.89
CA ALA A 150 -38.99 -7.18 -8.66
C ALA A 150 -38.24 -6.90 -7.36
N VAL A 151 -38.58 -7.65 -6.30
CA VAL A 151 -37.85 -7.61 -5.06
C VAL A 151 -36.41 -7.91 -5.46
N LEU A 152 -35.55 -6.89 -5.45
CA LEU A 152 -34.13 -7.08 -5.67
C LEU A 152 -33.72 -8.13 -4.64
N PRO A 153 -33.05 -9.22 -5.05
CA PRO A 153 -32.65 -10.25 -4.10
C PRO A 153 -31.90 -9.57 -2.95
N ALA A 154 -32.17 -9.99 -1.72
CA ALA A 154 -31.37 -9.57 -0.59
C ALA A 154 -29.95 -10.09 -0.82
N ILE A 155 -29.08 -9.24 -1.37
CA ILE A 155 -27.67 -9.56 -1.57
C ILE A 155 -26.99 -9.29 -0.24
N ASP A 156 -26.42 -10.31 0.37
CA ASP A 156 -25.50 -10.12 1.50
C ASP A 156 -24.29 -9.32 1.01
N PRO A 157 -24.06 -8.08 1.48
CA PRO A 157 -22.93 -7.27 1.05
C PRO A 157 -21.57 -7.87 1.48
N TYR A 158 -21.58 -8.88 2.34
CA TYR A 158 -20.39 -9.61 2.76
C TYR A 158 -20.13 -10.87 1.91
N ASP A 159 -21.10 -11.32 1.10
CA ASP A 159 -20.86 -12.32 0.05
C ASP A 159 -20.45 -11.61 -1.26
N LEU A 160 -19.16 -11.28 -1.32
CA LEU A 160 -18.57 -10.53 -2.43
C LEU A 160 -18.75 -11.22 -3.79
N ASN A 161 -18.76 -12.56 -3.84
CA ASN A 161 -18.93 -13.28 -5.11
C ASN A 161 -20.35 -13.12 -5.65
N THR A 162 -21.35 -13.30 -4.78
CA THR A 162 -22.77 -13.11 -5.15
C THR A 162 -23.06 -11.65 -5.47
N PHE A 163 -22.47 -10.71 -4.71
CA PHE A 163 -22.56 -9.29 -4.99
C PHE A 163 -21.95 -8.92 -6.35
N GLU A 164 -20.73 -9.38 -6.64
CA GLU A 164 -20.08 -9.15 -7.94
C GLU A 164 -20.92 -9.70 -9.10
N ALA A 165 -21.42 -10.93 -8.98
CA ALA A 165 -22.23 -11.56 -10.03
C ALA A 165 -23.56 -10.81 -10.26
N ALA A 166 -24.25 -10.43 -9.18
CA ALA A 166 -25.52 -9.73 -9.25
C ALA A 166 -25.36 -8.31 -9.80
N VAL A 167 -24.34 -7.58 -9.36
CA VAL A 167 -24.03 -6.23 -9.85
C VAL A 167 -23.59 -6.28 -11.30
N SER A 168 -22.73 -7.22 -11.69
CA SER A 168 -22.29 -7.36 -13.08
C SER A 168 -23.48 -7.63 -14.02
N LYS A 169 -24.33 -8.60 -13.67
CA LYS A 169 -25.52 -8.93 -14.45
C LYS A 169 -26.51 -7.76 -14.54
N GLY A 170 -26.75 -7.05 -13.43
CA GLY A 170 -27.61 -5.89 -13.41
C GLY A 170 -27.05 -4.72 -14.22
N LEU A 171 -25.74 -4.47 -14.11
CA LEU A 171 -25.04 -3.41 -14.82
C LEU A 171 -25.05 -3.65 -16.34
N GLU A 172 -24.74 -4.87 -16.78
CA GLU A 172 -24.76 -5.24 -18.20
C GLU A 172 -26.16 -5.09 -18.80
N ALA A 173 -27.21 -5.45 -18.06
CA ALA A 173 -28.59 -5.29 -18.51
C ALA A 173 -29.03 -3.83 -18.62
N LEU A 174 -28.60 -2.97 -17.68
CA LEU A 174 -28.98 -1.55 -17.64
C LEU A 174 -28.14 -0.69 -18.58
N LYS A 175 -26.86 -1.03 -18.74
CA LYS A 175 -25.89 -0.27 -19.52
C LYS A 175 -24.87 -1.24 -20.13
N PRO A 176 -25.13 -1.76 -21.35
CA PRO A 176 -24.19 -2.65 -22.03
C PRO A 176 -22.78 -2.05 -22.14
N ALA A 177 -21.77 -2.92 -22.22
CA ALA A 177 -20.40 -2.48 -22.47
C ALA A 177 -20.30 -1.76 -23.81
N MET A 178 -19.47 -0.72 -23.86
CA MET A 178 -19.20 0.01 -25.10
C MET A 178 -18.21 -0.77 -25.97
N THR A 179 -18.21 -0.48 -27.27
CA THR A 179 -17.13 -0.95 -28.16
C THR A 179 -15.79 -0.42 -27.64
N PRO A 180 -14.82 -1.28 -27.32
CA PRO A 180 -13.51 -0.84 -26.88
C PRO A 180 -12.70 -0.25 -28.03
N GLY A 181 -11.67 0.53 -27.70
CA GLY A 181 -10.59 0.83 -28.65
C GLY A 181 -9.71 -0.40 -28.89
N ASP A 182 -8.70 -0.25 -29.77
CA ASP A 182 -7.85 -1.36 -30.24
C ASP A 182 -7.23 -2.22 -29.12
N THR A 183 -6.97 -1.61 -27.95
CA THR A 183 -6.32 -2.26 -26.80
C THR A 183 -7.25 -2.41 -25.58
N GLY A 184 -8.55 -2.14 -25.72
CA GLY A 184 -9.51 -2.16 -24.61
C GLY A 184 -10.27 -3.47 -24.44
N GLU A 185 -10.86 -3.69 -23.26
CA GLU A 185 -11.74 -4.85 -22.99
C GLU A 185 -13.18 -4.58 -23.44
N ALA A 186 -13.83 -5.57 -24.06
CA ALA A 186 -15.21 -5.47 -24.54
C ALA A 186 -16.29 -5.73 -23.47
N PHE A 187 -15.89 -5.85 -22.20
CA PHE A 187 -16.75 -6.21 -21.08
C PHE A 187 -16.37 -5.39 -19.84
N TYR A 188 -17.28 -5.30 -18.87
CA TYR A 188 -16.96 -4.68 -17.58
C TYR A 188 -16.23 -5.66 -16.68
N ARG A 189 -15.28 -5.13 -15.91
CA ARG A 189 -14.67 -5.85 -14.81
C ARG A 189 -15.08 -5.21 -13.50
N MET A 190 -15.81 -5.95 -12.67
CA MET A 190 -16.14 -5.54 -11.31
C MET A 190 -15.08 -6.08 -10.37
N VAL A 191 -14.38 -5.19 -9.65
CA VAL A 191 -13.40 -5.56 -8.64
C VAL A 191 -13.63 -4.70 -7.39
N PRO A 192 -14.15 -5.27 -6.29
CA PRO A 192 -14.29 -4.59 -5.02
C PRO A 192 -12.93 -4.13 -4.50
N PHE A 193 -12.88 -2.92 -3.95
CA PHE A 193 -11.66 -2.39 -3.37
C PHE A 193 -11.93 -1.51 -2.15
N GLN A 194 -10.92 -1.40 -1.29
CA GLN A 194 -10.89 -0.48 -0.16
C GLN A 194 -9.60 0.33 -0.21
N ILE A 195 -9.71 1.65 -0.13
CA ILE A 195 -8.56 2.54 0.02
C ILE A 195 -8.13 2.50 1.49
N LEU A 196 -6.90 2.10 1.75
CA LEU A 196 -6.32 2.09 3.10
C LEU A 196 -5.52 3.36 3.40
N SER A 197 -4.86 3.94 2.39
CA SER A 197 -4.13 5.20 2.56
C SER A 197 -4.00 5.95 1.23
N TRP A 198 -3.76 7.25 1.34
CA TRP A 198 -3.36 8.13 0.24
C TRP A 198 -1.86 8.48 0.27
N TYR A 199 -1.17 8.21 1.38
CA TYR A 199 0.26 8.49 1.57
C TYR A 199 0.93 7.28 2.24
N PRO A 200 1.44 6.30 1.48
CA PRO A 200 1.37 6.21 0.03
C PRO A 200 -0.05 5.83 -0.39
N ARG A 201 -0.35 5.86 -1.69
CA ARG A 201 -1.62 5.30 -2.18
C ARG A 201 -1.61 3.79 -1.95
N ILE A 202 -2.50 3.30 -1.10
CA ILE A 202 -2.66 1.87 -0.78
C ILE A 202 -4.11 1.48 -0.98
N VAL A 203 -4.33 0.45 -1.79
CA VAL A 203 -5.63 -0.12 -2.07
C VAL A 203 -5.58 -1.62 -1.82
N VAL A 204 -6.59 -2.16 -1.15
CA VAL A 204 -6.79 -3.61 -1.00
C VAL A 204 -7.97 -4.04 -1.85
N PHE A 205 -7.80 -5.16 -2.55
CA PHE A 205 -8.83 -5.86 -3.29
C PHE A 205 -9.15 -7.17 -2.55
N PRO A 206 -10.26 -7.23 -1.82
CA PRO A 206 -10.66 -8.46 -1.11
C PRO A 206 -10.97 -9.58 -2.09
N SER A 207 -10.59 -10.82 -1.74
CA SER A 207 -10.89 -12.01 -2.56
C SER A 207 -10.51 -11.85 -4.05
N PHE A 208 -9.41 -11.14 -4.31
CA PHE A 208 -8.90 -10.86 -5.65
C PHE A 208 -8.61 -12.11 -6.48
N VAL A 209 -8.22 -13.21 -5.84
CA VAL A 209 -7.98 -14.52 -6.45
C VAL A 209 -8.59 -15.65 -5.64
N ASP A 210 -9.23 -16.60 -6.34
CA ASP A 210 -9.85 -17.76 -5.72
C ASP A 210 -8.82 -18.80 -5.24
N LYS A 211 -9.31 -19.75 -4.44
CA LYS A 211 -8.49 -20.81 -3.85
C LYS A 211 -7.81 -21.72 -4.89
N ALA A 212 -8.51 -22.09 -5.96
CA ALA A 212 -7.97 -23.02 -6.96
C ALA A 212 -6.77 -22.41 -7.69
N ARG A 213 -6.89 -21.15 -8.11
CA ARG A 213 -5.80 -20.40 -8.74
C ARG A 213 -4.62 -20.19 -7.79
N ARG A 214 -4.86 -19.91 -6.51
CA ARG A 214 -3.78 -19.82 -5.50
C ARG A 214 -3.02 -21.14 -5.36
N GLU A 215 -3.76 -22.24 -5.23
CA GLU A 215 -3.17 -23.58 -5.07
C GLU A 215 -2.37 -24.01 -6.30
N GLU A 216 -2.83 -23.67 -7.50
CA GLU A 216 -2.10 -23.87 -8.76
C GLU A 216 -0.73 -23.16 -8.72
N ILE A 217 -0.72 -21.87 -8.35
CA ILE A 217 0.50 -21.06 -8.30
C ILE A 217 1.48 -21.61 -7.26
N VAL A 218 1.01 -21.91 -6.04
CA VAL A 218 1.84 -22.48 -4.97
C VAL A 218 2.41 -23.84 -5.39
N THR A 219 1.61 -24.69 -6.03
CA THR A 219 2.04 -26.02 -6.50
C THR A 219 3.19 -25.93 -7.49
N VAL A 220 3.11 -24.99 -8.45
CA VAL A 220 4.19 -24.79 -9.42
C VAL A 220 5.42 -24.15 -8.76
N ALA A 221 5.23 -23.06 -8.01
CA ALA A 221 6.34 -22.33 -7.39
C ALA A 221 7.14 -23.17 -6.39
N SER A 222 6.48 -24.02 -5.61
CA SER A 222 7.12 -24.86 -4.58
C SER A 222 8.22 -25.79 -5.11
N ARG A 223 8.22 -26.10 -6.42
CA ARG A 223 9.22 -26.95 -7.06
C ARG A 223 10.53 -26.23 -7.36
N PHE A 224 10.54 -24.91 -7.32
CA PHE A 224 11.64 -24.07 -7.79
C PHE A 224 12.12 -23.06 -6.74
N LEU A 225 11.80 -23.29 -5.46
CA LEU A 225 12.19 -22.39 -4.38
C LEU A 225 13.69 -22.45 -4.10
N TYR A 226 14.30 -21.27 -3.97
CA TYR A 226 15.67 -21.07 -3.49
C TYR A 226 15.71 -19.87 -2.55
N PRO A 227 16.78 -19.67 -1.73
CA PRO A 227 16.91 -18.49 -0.87
C PRO A 227 16.73 -17.19 -1.66
N SER A 228 15.90 -16.28 -1.16
CA SER A 228 15.54 -15.06 -1.92
C SER A 228 16.70 -14.08 -2.00
N GLY A 229 16.92 -13.51 -3.19
CA GLY A 229 17.95 -12.48 -3.41
C GLY A 229 17.53 -11.07 -3.02
N LEU A 230 18.53 -10.19 -2.94
CA LEU A 230 18.41 -8.73 -2.78
C LEU A 230 18.95 -8.01 -4.03
N ALA A 231 18.46 -6.81 -4.28
CA ALA A 231 19.12 -5.90 -5.20
C ALA A 231 20.22 -5.14 -4.45
N TYR A 232 21.45 -5.16 -4.98
CA TYR A 232 22.60 -4.52 -4.37
C TYR A 232 22.94 -3.21 -5.07
N ARG A 233 23.45 -2.24 -4.32
CA ARG A 233 23.96 -0.99 -4.87
C ARG A 233 25.30 -1.23 -5.59
N PRO A 234 25.69 -0.38 -6.56
CA PRO A 234 27.00 -0.47 -7.19
C PRO A 234 28.13 -0.44 -6.15
N GLY A 235 28.99 -1.45 -6.18
CA GLY A 235 30.12 -1.58 -5.25
C GLY A 235 29.80 -2.16 -3.87
N GLU A 236 28.54 -2.51 -3.60
CA GLU A 236 28.14 -3.18 -2.36
C GLU A 236 28.56 -4.66 -2.38
N THR A 237 29.20 -5.10 -1.31
CA THR A 237 29.62 -6.49 -1.15
C THR A 237 28.45 -7.36 -0.68
N VAL A 238 28.27 -8.51 -1.31
CA VAL A 238 27.28 -9.51 -0.91
C VAL A 238 27.71 -10.13 0.42
N ASP A 239 26.98 -9.84 1.50
CA ASP A 239 27.10 -10.56 2.76
C ASP A 239 26.08 -11.69 2.82
N ALA A 240 26.55 -12.94 2.70
CA ALA A 240 25.71 -14.12 2.78
C ALA A 240 25.06 -14.33 4.16
N GLY A 241 25.55 -13.66 5.21
CA GLY A 241 24.97 -13.70 6.55
C GLY A 241 23.83 -12.71 6.79
N GLN A 242 23.63 -11.74 5.88
CA GLN A 242 22.67 -10.66 6.06
C GLN A 242 21.22 -11.18 6.09
N GLN A 243 20.53 -10.98 7.22
CA GLN A 243 19.16 -11.47 7.45
C GLN A 243 18.08 -10.45 7.04
N VAL A 244 18.32 -9.64 6.00
CA VAL A 244 17.37 -8.60 5.55
C VAL A 244 16.10 -9.19 4.95
N ARG A 245 16.24 -10.26 4.17
CA ARG A 245 15.13 -11.03 3.60
C ARG A 245 15.42 -12.50 3.78
N THR A 246 14.55 -13.17 4.51
CA THR A 246 14.81 -14.55 4.95
C THR A 246 13.88 -15.57 4.29
N SER A 247 13.08 -15.16 3.32
CA SER A 247 12.20 -16.05 2.54
C SER A 247 12.97 -16.96 1.59
N THR A 248 12.30 -18.03 1.16
CA THR A 248 12.59 -18.68 -0.12
C THR A 248 11.68 -18.13 -1.20
N GLY A 249 12.11 -18.16 -2.46
CA GLY A 249 11.33 -17.63 -3.56
C GLY A 249 11.75 -18.20 -4.90
N THR A 250 10.97 -17.85 -5.92
CA THR A 250 11.25 -18.18 -7.31
C THR A 250 10.62 -17.14 -8.24
N PHE A 251 11.19 -16.99 -9.43
CA PHE A 251 10.63 -16.14 -10.47
C PHE A 251 9.88 -16.98 -11.50
N LEU A 252 8.63 -16.64 -11.77
CA LEU A 252 7.79 -17.29 -12.78
C LEU A 252 7.38 -16.30 -13.86
N ASN A 253 7.30 -16.78 -15.10
CA ASN A 253 6.72 -16.00 -16.19
C ASN A 253 5.19 -15.94 -16.02
N GLY A 254 4.56 -14.87 -16.49
CA GLY A 254 3.11 -14.74 -16.53
C GLY A 254 2.41 -15.88 -17.28
N ASP A 255 3.03 -16.40 -18.33
CA ASP A 255 2.49 -17.52 -19.12
C ASP A 255 2.86 -18.91 -18.54
N THR A 256 3.55 -18.97 -17.39
CA THR A 256 3.91 -20.27 -16.76
C THR A 256 2.66 -21.05 -16.34
N THR A 257 1.58 -20.37 -15.91
CA THR A 257 0.31 -21.01 -15.60
C THR A 257 -0.89 -20.15 -16.02
N PRO A 258 -2.05 -20.75 -16.34
CA PRO A 258 -3.26 -19.99 -16.62
C PRO A 258 -3.66 -19.04 -15.49
N ALA A 259 -3.46 -19.43 -14.22
CA ALA A 259 -3.73 -18.57 -13.07
C ALA A 259 -2.87 -17.31 -13.04
N LEU A 260 -1.57 -17.40 -13.34
CA LEU A 260 -0.67 -16.24 -13.39
C LEU A 260 -1.04 -15.28 -14.51
N ARG A 261 -1.31 -15.80 -15.72
CA ARG A 261 -1.75 -14.98 -16.85
C ARG A 261 -3.05 -14.24 -16.54
N TRP A 262 -4.02 -14.94 -15.97
CA TRP A 262 -5.29 -14.35 -15.55
C TRP A 262 -5.10 -13.25 -14.49
N LEU A 263 -4.17 -13.44 -13.54
CA LEU A 263 -3.83 -12.43 -12.56
C LEU A 263 -3.19 -11.19 -13.20
N GLU A 264 -2.32 -11.35 -14.20
CA GLU A 264 -1.72 -10.22 -14.91
C GLU A 264 -2.77 -9.37 -15.62
N ASP A 265 -3.74 -10.01 -16.30
CA ASP A 265 -4.84 -9.30 -16.97
C ASP A 265 -5.71 -8.57 -15.93
N LYS A 266 -6.02 -9.22 -14.80
CA LYS A 266 -6.79 -8.59 -13.72
C LYS A 266 -6.03 -7.42 -13.06
N ILE A 267 -4.71 -7.54 -12.89
CA ILE A 267 -3.85 -6.46 -12.39
C ILE A 267 -3.81 -5.29 -13.36
N ALA A 268 -3.67 -5.56 -14.67
CA ALA A 268 -3.67 -4.52 -15.69
C ALA A 268 -4.98 -3.70 -15.63
N ALA A 269 -6.12 -4.37 -15.48
CA ALA A 269 -7.42 -3.71 -15.40
C ALA A 269 -7.58 -2.80 -14.16
N VAL A 270 -7.04 -3.18 -12.99
CA VAL A 270 -7.18 -2.37 -11.76
C VAL A 270 -6.10 -1.29 -11.61
N THR A 271 -4.95 -1.47 -12.25
CA THR A 271 -3.85 -0.49 -12.23
C THR A 271 -3.93 0.50 -13.40
N LEU A 272 -4.63 0.13 -14.47
CA LEU A 272 -4.63 0.82 -15.76
C LEU A 272 -3.22 0.92 -16.37
N LEU A 273 -2.35 -0.05 -16.05
CA LEU A 273 -1.03 -0.21 -16.63
C LEU A 273 -1.03 -1.48 -17.50
N PRO A 274 -0.45 -1.45 -18.71
CA PRO A 274 -0.38 -2.62 -19.56
C PRO A 274 0.33 -3.79 -18.87
N ARG A 275 -0.08 -5.02 -19.18
CA ARG A 275 0.57 -6.25 -18.69
C ARG A 275 2.09 -6.25 -18.95
N ALA A 276 2.52 -5.70 -20.09
CA ALA A 276 3.93 -5.60 -20.50
C ALA A 276 4.80 -4.74 -19.56
N ASN A 277 4.19 -3.91 -18.71
CA ASN A 277 4.89 -3.15 -17.68
C ASN A 277 5.25 -4.00 -16.46
N GLY A 278 4.67 -5.18 -16.32
CA GLY A 278 4.91 -6.06 -15.19
C GLY A 278 6.16 -6.92 -15.36
N GLU A 279 7.05 -6.92 -14.36
CA GLU A 279 8.18 -7.86 -14.29
C GLU A 279 7.72 -9.31 -14.09
N PHE A 280 8.62 -10.30 -14.17
CA PHE A 280 8.32 -11.67 -13.76
C PHE A 280 7.75 -11.73 -12.34
N TRP A 281 6.84 -12.69 -12.12
CA TRP A 281 6.25 -12.92 -10.81
C TRP A 281 7.31 -13.36 -9.82
N ASN A 282 7.43 -12.65 -8.70
CA ASN A 282 8.26 -13.08 -7.58
C ASN A 282 7.36 -13.80 -6.57
N VAL A 283 7.37 -15.14 -6.60
CA VAL A 283 6.58 -15.96 -5.68
C VAL A 283 7.44 -16.32 -4.48
N LEU A 284 6.95 -16.04 -3.28
CA LEU A 284 7.72 -16.08 -2.04
C LEU A 284 7.03 -16.93 -0.99
N ASN A 285 7.85 -17.64 -0.22
CA ASN A 285 7.43 -18.38 0.95
C ASN A 285 8.24 -17.95 2.18
N TYR A 286 7.52 -17.51 3.22
CA TYR A 286 8.06 -17.22 4.55
C TYR A 286 7.53 -18.24 5.54
N LYS A 287 8.45 -18.92 6.23
CA LYS A 287 8.22 -19.81 7.36
C LYS A 287 8.20 -19.03 8.67
N HIS A 288 7.96 -19.72 9.78
CA HIS A 288 8.02 -19.16 11.13
C HIS A 288 9.26 -18.27 11.34
N SER A 289 9.06 -17.09 11.93
CA SER A 289 10.03 -16.01 12.17
C SER A 289 10.66 -15.34 10.94
N GLN A 290 10.49 -15.90 9.74
CA GLN A 290 11.00 -15.28 8.52
C GLN A 290 10.24 -14.00 8.21
N HIS A 291 10.96 -13.03 7.65
CA HIS A 291 10.52 -11.66 7.46
C HIS A 291 11.27 -11.01 6.28
N TYR A 292 10.90 -9.77 5.99
CA TYR A 292 11.67 -8.87 5.14
C TYR A 292 11.67 -7.50 5.81
N ASP A 293 12.85 -7.01 6.14
CA ASP A 293 13.08 -5.64 6.62
C ASP A 293 12.43 -4.60 5.70
N SER A 294 12.13 -3.44 6.30
CA SER A 294 11.49 -2.35 5.58
C SER A 294 12.39 -1.81 4.46
N HIS A 295 11.85 -1.70 3.26
CA HIS A 295 12.57 -1.30 2.05
C HIS A 295 11.67 -0.53 1.08
N MET A 296 12.30 -0.01 0.02
CA MET A 296 11.62 0.57 -1.13
C MET A 296 11.69 -0.44 -2.28
N ASP A 297 10.59 -0.60 -3.02
CA ASP A 297 10.61 -1.37 -4.27
C ASP A 297 11.25 -0.58 -5.43
N SER A 298 11.20 0.75 -5.35
CA SER A 298 11.80 1.65 -6.33
C SER A 298 13.31 1.80 -6.14
N PHE A 299 14.02 2.02 -7.24
CA PHE A 299 15.46 2.22 -7.24
C PHE A 299 15.78 3.72 -7.32
N ASP A 300 16.15 4.36 -6.19
CA ASP A 300 16.55 5.79 -6.20
C ASP A 300 17.80 5.98 -7.07
N PRO A 301 17.75 6.82 -8.13
CA PRO A 301 18.91 7.04 -8.98
C PRO A 301 20.14 7.58 -8.25
N LYS A 302 19.97 8.19 -7.08
CA LYS A 302 21.08 8.63 -6.22
C LYS A 302 21.84 7.47 -5.59
N GLU A 303 21.18 6.33 -5.37
CA GLU A 303 21.75 5.15 -4.73
C GLU A 303 22.11 4.05 -5.72
N TYR A 304 21.30 3.87 -6.77
CA TYR A 304 21.42 2.79 -7.74
C TYR A 304 21.91 3.26 -9.13
N GLY A 305 22.13 4.57 -9.32
CA GLY A 305 22.43 5.15 -10.63
C GLY A 305 21.20 5.30 -11.52
N PRO A 306 21.35 5.91 -12.71
CA PRO A 306 20.23 6.16 -13.62
C PRO A 306 19.51 4.85 -13.98
N GLN A 307 18.18 4.88 -13.94
CA GLN A 307 17.33 3.74 -14.27
C GLN A 307 16.69 3.97 -15.64
N PRO A 308 16.74 3.00 -16.58
CA PRO A 308 16.06 3.13 -17.87
C PRO A 308 14.52 3.14 -17.73
N SER A 309 14.03 2.52 -16.66
CA SER A 309 12.62 2.50 -16.27
C SER A 309 12.52 2.27 -14.77
N GLN A 310 11.48 2.79 -14.12
CA GLN A 310 11.29 2.74 -12.68
C GLN A 310 10.09 1.87 -12.27
N ARG A 311 10.21 1.14 -11.14
CA ARG A 311 9.06 0.49 -10.49
C ARG A 311 8.17 1.54 -9.84
N ILE A 312 6.95 1.70 -10.36
CA ILE A 312 5.99 2.73 -9.93
C ILE A 312 4.85 2.18 -9.07
N ALA A 313 4.57 0.89 -9.18
CA ALA A 313 3.52 0.21 -8.43
C ALA A 313 3.92 -1.23 -8.11
N THR A 314 3.41 -1.72 -6.98
CA THR A 314 3.59 -3.10 -6.54
C THR A 314 2.23 -3.68 -6.18
N VAL A 315 1.95 -4.87 -6.70
CA VAL A 315 0.82 -5.69 -6.27
C VAL A 315 1.35 -6.92 -5.55
N ILE A 316 0.89 -7.13 -4.31
CA ILE A 316 1.16 -8.35 -3.55
C ILE A 316 -0.14 -9.14 -3.44
N VAL A 317 -0.17 -10.32 -4.04
CA VAL A 317 -1.31 -11.25 -3.98
C VAL A 317 -1.06 -12.26 -2.86
N VAL A 318 -2.00 -12.39 -1.92
CA VAL A 318 -1.90 -13.32 -0.79
C VAL A 318 -2.33 -14.71 -1.25
N LEU A 319 -1.36 -15.62 -1.32
CA LEU A 319 -1.58 -17.02 -1.72
C LEU A 319 -1.84 -17.94 -0.53
N SER A 320 -1.41 -17.54 0.67
CA SER A 320 -1.55 -18.25 1.94
C SER A 320 -2.98 -18.73 2.23
N ASP A 321 -3.11 -19.73 3.11
CA ASP A 321 -4.39 -20.11 3.70
C ASP A 321 -4.80 -19.17 4.85
N ASP A 322 -6.01 -19.38 5.37
CA ASP A 322 -6.59 -18.57 6.45
C ASP A 322 -5.98 -18.82 7.83
N LYS A 323 -5.05 -19.78 7.96
CA LYS A 323 -4.43 -20.14 9.24
C LYS A 323 -3.19 -19.28 9.54
N LEU A 324 -2.77 -18.44 8.59
CA LEU A 324 -1.63 -17.55 8.75
C LEU A 324 -1.85 -16.53 9.88
N VAL A 325 -0.88 -16.46 10.80
CA VAL A 325 -0.78 -15.44 11.86
C VAL A 325 0.57 -14.74 11.77
N GLY A 326 0.59 -13.41 11.92
CA GLY A 326 1.74 -12.58 11.60
C GLY A 326 1.88 -12.34 10.09
N GLY A 327 3.07 -11.98 9.63
CA GLY A 327 3.32 -11.79 8.21
C GLY A 327 2.65 -10.55 7.62
N GLU A 328 2.26 -9.57 8.43
CA GLU A 328 1.68 -8.31 7.98
C GLU A 328 2.59 -7.59 6.97
N THR A 329 1.98 -6.87 6.02
CA THR A 329 2.71 -5.88 5.22
C THR A 329 2.64 -4.55 5.98
N VAL A 330 3.77 -4.09 6.51
CA VAL A 330 3.85 -2.85 7.30
C VAL A 330 4.31 -1.70 6.43
N PHE A 331 3.68 -0.53 6.57
CA PHE A 331 4.06 0.73 5.92
C PHE A 331 4.47 1.75 7.00
N LYS A 332 5.76 1.80 7.32
CA LYS A 332 6.27 2.57 8.46
C LYS A 332 6.15 4.09 8.30
N ARG A 333 6.08 4.57 7.06
CA ARG A 333 5.95 5.99 6.70
C ARG A 333 4.55 6.37 6.19
N GLU A 334 3.56 5.50 6.42
CA GLU A 334 2.18 5.83 6.10
C GLU A 334 1.74 7.14 6.80
N GLY A 335 0.97 7.97 6.11
CA GLY A 335 0.40 9.23 6.60
C GLY A 335 1.09 10.47 6.04
N LYS A 336 0.31 11.52 5.73
CA LYS A 336 0.74 12.73 5.02
C LYS A 336 2.00 13.43 5.58
N LEU A 337 2.21 13.38 6.89
CA LEU A 337 3.33 14.05 7.56
C LEU A 337 4.57 13.17 7.74
N ASN A 338 4.49 11.89 7.35
CA ASN A 338 5.49 10.88 7.69
C ASN A 338 6.53 10.61 6.59
N ALA A 339 6.55 11.41 5.51
CA ALA A 339 7.49 11.26 4.39
C ALA A 339 8.95 11.20 4.84
N LYS A 340 9.29 12.00 5.86
CA LYS A 340 10.65 12.13 6.43
C LYS A 340 10.76 11.50 7.83
N LYS A 341 9.78 10.69 8.24
CA LYS A 341 9.79 10.04 9.54
C LYS A 341 11.05 9.16 9.65
N SER A 342 11.81 9.39 10.71
CA SER A 342 12.97 8.57 11.05
C SER A 342 12.50 7.16 11.42
N ILE A 343 13.20 6.16 10.92
CA ILE A 343 12.94 4.76 11.24
C ILE A 343 14.10 4.30 12.13
N SER A 344 13.77 4.02 13.38
CA SER A 344 14.75 3.59 14.38
C SER A 344 15.10 2.11 14.24
N ASN A 345 14.13 1.30 13.78
CA ASN A 345 14.33 -0.12 13.56
C ASN A 345 13.63 -0.59 12.27
N TRP A 346 14.42 -1.11 11.34
CA TRP A 346 13.98 -1.57 10.03
C TRP A 346 13.45 -3.01 10.03
N THR A 347 13.83 -3.82 11.03
CA THR A 347 13.48 -5.24 11.16
C THR A 347 12.24 -5.45 12.04
N ASP A 348 12.06 -4.61 13.06
CA ASP A 348 10.95 -4.70 14.01
C ASP A 348 9.64 -4.18 13.37
N CYS A 349 8.62 -5.02 13.32
CA CYS A 349 7.32 -4.71 12.74
C CYS A 349 6.55 -3.60 13.48
N ASP A 350 6.72 -3.50 14.80
CA ASP A 350 5.93 -2.63 15.67
C ASP A 350 6.65 -1.31 15.99
N ALA A 351 7.99 -1.34 15.97
CA ALA A 351 8.81 -0.15 16.18
C ALA A 351 8.44 0.98 15.20
N ASP A 352 8.43 2.20 15.73
CA ASP A 352 8.02 3.43 15.04
C ASP A 352 6.54 3.48 14.62
N GLY A 353 5.76 2.40 14.74
CA GLY A 353 4.37 2.33 14.28
C GLY A 353 4.21 2.45 12.76
N GLY A 354 2.96 2.54 12.30
CA GLY A 354 2.61 2.63 10.87
C GLY A 354 1.36 1.81 10.55
N LEU A 355 0.89 1.89 9.30
CA LEU A 355 -0.22 1.06 8.84
C LEU A 355 0.27 -0.38 8.64
N LYS A 356 -0.48 -1.35 9.15
CA LYS A 356 -0.22 -2.78 8.93
C LYS A 356 -1.41 -3.43 8.24
N TYR A 357 -1.16 -4.00 7.07
CA TYR A 357 -2.14 -4.84 6.39
C TYR A 357 -1.94 -6.29 6.82
N LYS A 358 -2.97 -6.86 7.46
CA LYS A 358 -3.01 -8.29 7.79
C LYS A 358 -3.38 -9.11 6.55
N PRO A 359 -2.53 -10.06 6.11
CA PRO A 359 -2.84 -10.88 4.95
C PRO A 359 -4.11 -11.72 5.19
N ARG A 360 -5.00 -11.73 4.19
CA ARG A 360 -6.17 -12.62 4.14
C ARG A 360 -6.12 -13.42 2.85
N ALA A 361 -6.53 -14.68 2.88
CA ALA A 361 -6.40 -15.56 1.73
C ALA A 361 -7.13 -14.99 0.51
N GLY A 362 -6.44 -14.90 -0.62
CA GLY A 362 -7.02 -14.40 -1.87
C GLY A 362 -7.03 -12.90 -2.04
N ASP A 363 -6.77 -12.11 -1.01
CA ASP A 363 -6.67 -10.66 -1.15
C ASP A 363 -5.46 -10.25 -2.01
N ALA A 364 -5.55 -9.10 -2.65
CA ALA A 364 -4.39 -8.40 -3.20
C ALA A 364 -4.27 -7.01 -2.59
N ILE A 365 -3.04 -6.58 -2.31
CA ILE A 365 -2.71 -5.20 -1.92
C ILE A 365 -1.91 -4.54 -3.04
N LEU A 366 -2.39 -3.38 -3.50
CA LEU A 366 -1.71 -2.50 -4.44
C LEU A 366 -1.21 -1.28 -3.68
N PHE A 367 0.06 -0.95 -3.83
CA PHE A 367 0.60 0.32 -3.40
C PHE A 367 1.51 0.94 -4.47
N TRP A 368 1.61 2.26 -4.44
CA TRP A 368 2.36 3.02 -5.45
C TRP A 368 3.68 3.51 -4.87
N SER A 369 4.78 3.11 -5.50
CA SER A 369 6.15 3.56 -5.19
C SER A 369 6.47 4.92 -5.80
N ALA A 370 5.61 5.42 -6.70
CA ALA A 370 5.70 6.74 -7.29
C ALA A 370 4.38 7.52 -7.18
N ARG A 371 4.53 8.84 -7.06
CA ARG A 371 3.42 9.79 -7.11
C ARG A 371 2.99 10.05 -8.56
N PRO A 372 1.79 10.63 -8.79
CA PRO A 372 1.35 10.98 -10.13
C PRO A 372 2.27 11.95 -10.89
N ASP A 373 3.14 12.69 -10.19
CA ASP A 373 4.17 13.55 -10.81
C ASP A 373 5.44 12.78 -11.21
N GLY A 374 5.42 11.44 -11.15
CA GLY A 374 6.53 10.56 -11.52
C GLY A 374 7.64 10.46 -10.47
N LYS A 375 7.59 11.24 -9.39
CA LYS A 375 8.62 11.20 -8.34
C LYS A 375 8.37 10.02 -7.41
N LEU A 376 9.47 9.40 -6.96
CA LEU A 376 9.44 8.36 -5.93
C LEU A 376 8.70 8.85 -4.69
N ASP A 377 7.85 7.98 -4.15
CA ASP A 377 7.03 8.25 -2.97
C ASP A 377 7.72 7.66 -1.72
N PRO A 378 8.34 8.50 -0.86
CA PRO A 378 9.01 8.00 0.34
C PRO A 378 8.06 7.39 1.37
N HIS A 379 6.74 7.59 1.23
CA HIS A 379 5.75 6.94 2.07
C HIS A 379 5.59 5.45 1.76
N ALA A 380 6.02 4.99 0.57
CA ALA A 380 5.95 3.59 0.13
C ALA A 380 6.97 2.66 0.81
N LEU A 381 7.64 3.14 1.85
CA LEU A 381 8.53 2.32 2.66
C LEU A 381 7.73 1.23 3.38
N HIS A 382 8.01 -0.02 3.04
CA HIS A 382 7.23 -1.16 3.51
C HIS A 382 8.10 -2.37 3.80
N GLY A 383 7.58 -3.29 4.62
CA GLY A 383 8.26 -4.55 4.96
C GLY A 383 7.27 -5.68 5.19
N SER A 384 7.80 -6.89 5.37
CA SER A 384 7.03 -8.07 5.76
C SER A 384 7.35 -8.43 7.19
N CYS A 385 6.38 -8.27 8.09
CA CYS A 385 6.52 -8.66 9.49
C CYS A 385 6.81 -10.17 9.64
N PRO A 386 7.40 -10.59 10.76
CA PRO A 386 7.68 -12.01 11.01
C PRO A 386 6.40 -12.86 10.99
N VAL A 387 6.49 -14.05 10.39
CA VAL A 387 5.42 -15.05 10.50
C VAL A 387 5.43 -15.66 11.90
N VAL A 388 4.27 -15.70 12.54
CA VAL A 388 4.09 -16.30 13.86
C VAL A 388 3.65 -17.76 13.72
N THR A 389 2.61 -18.03 12.94
CA THR A 389 2.07 -19.38 12.71
C THR A 389 1.63 -19.55 11.27
N GLY A 390 1.82 -20.75 10.71
CA GLY A 390 1.49 -21.06 9.32
C GLY A 390 2.62 -20.70 8.35
N ASP A 391 2.31 -20.74 7.06
CA ASP A 391 3.23 -20.41 5.97
C ASP A 391 2.69 -19.22 5.20
N LYS A 392 3.46 -18.13 5.12
CA LYS A 392 3.08 -16.99 4.27
C LYS A 392 3.55 -17.27 2.85
N TRP A 393 2.60 -17.44 1.94
CA TRP A 393 2.82 -17.44 0.50
C TRP A 393 2.27 -16.16 -0.11
N VAL A 394 3.10 -15.49 -0.92
CA VAL A 394 2.67 -14.33 -1.70
C VAL A 394 3.24 -14.39 -3.12
N ALA A 395 2.51 -13.85 -4.08
CA ALA A 395 3.02 -13.53 -5.41
C ALA A 395 3.12 -12.01 -5.55
N VAL A 396 4.33 -11.51 -5.80
CA VAL A 396 4.60 -10.09 -5.97
C VAL A 396 4.75 -9.77 -7.45
N LYS A 397 4.05 -8.74 -7.89
CA LYS A 397 4.15 -8.17 -9.23
C LYS A 397 4.64 -6.72 -9.10
N TRP A 398 5.88 -6.50 -9.51
CA TRP A 398 6.41 -5.16 -9.69
C TRP A 398 6.03 -4.64 -11.07
N ILE A 399 5.54 -3.40 -11.14
CA ILE A 399 5.07 -2.77 -12.36
C ILE A 399 5.88 -1.51 -12.62
N ARG A 400 6.44 -1.44 -13.82
CA ARG A 400 7.30 -0.36 -14.28
C ARG A 400 6.53 0.74 -15.00
N ASP A 401 7.10 1.95 -15.06
CA ASP A 401 6.55 3.06 -15.84
C ASP A 401 6.64 2.85 -17.35
N GLN A 402 7.62 2.07 -17.80
CA GLN A 402 7.78 1.62 -19.17
C GLN A 402 7.75 0.10 -19.19
N GLY A 403 7.08 -0.46 -20.20
CA GLY A 403 7.18 -1.90 -20.47
C GLY A 403 8.56 -2.28 -20.96
N GLU A 404 8.89 -3.57 -20.91
CA GLU A 404 9.90 -4.09 -21.82
C GLU A 404 9.37 -3.82 -23.23
N TYR A 405 10.02 -2.92 -23.96
CA TYR A 405 9.77 -2.68 -25.37
C TYR A 405 10.07 -4.01 -26.08
N ARG A 406 9.04 -4.84 -26.27
CA ARG A 406 9.13 -6.00 -27.18
C ARG A 406 8.82 -5.46 -28.57
N ASP A 407 9.82 -4.87 -29.19
CA ASP A 407 9.86 -4.81 -30.65
C ASP A 407 10.03 -6.25 -31.14
N GLU A 408 8.92 -6.95 -31.36
CA GLU A 408 8.84 -8.13 -32.24
C GLU A 408 7.63 -8.01 -33.16
#